data_AF-A0A7X9AMK1-F1
#
_entry.id   AF-A0A7X9AMK1-F1
#
_cell.length_a   1.000
_cell.length_b   1.000
_cell.length_c   1.000
_cell.angle_alpha   90.00
_cell.angle_beta   90.00
_cell.angle_gamma   90.00
#
_symmetry.space_group_name_H-M   'P 1'
#
loop_
_entity.id
_entity.type
_entity.pdbx_description
1 polymer ?
#
loop_
_entity_poly.entity_id
_entity_poly.type
_entity_poly.pdbx_seq_one_letter_code
_entity_poly.pdbx_strand_id
1 'polypeptide(L)'
;MEVKMDWQKFIKSTPYELYIDGAFVPSASGRTFDMVNPANGEVFATAYEGGTEDCEKAIQAARKAFDEGPWPKMSPRERATLLRKAGDEFAKMKEEFAVAETLDCGKQYMSAL
;
A
#
# COMPACT_ATOMS: atom_id res chain seq x y z
N MET A 1 32.47 8.80 2.50
CA MET A 1 31.47 9.41 1.61
C MET A 1 30.13 8.86 2.02
N GLU A 2 29.33 9.67 2.71
CA GLU A 2 27.98 9.30 3.13
C GLU A 2 27.08 9.41 1.90
N VAL A 3 26.76 8.28 1.28
CA VAL A 3 25.77 8.26 0.20
C VAL A 3 24.42 8.45 0.87
N LYS A 4 23.93 9.68 0.91
CA LYS A 4 22.56 9.97 1.34
C LYS A 4 21.62 9.44 0.26
N MET A 5 21.03 8.28 0.50
CA MET A 5 19.92 7.79 -0.31
C MET A 5 18.81 8.84 -0.25
N ASP A 6 18.42 9.39 -1.40
CA ASP A 6 17.24 10.25 -1.53
C ASP A 6 15.99 9.36 -1.46
N TRP A 7 15.61 9.00 -0.24
CA TRP A 7 14.42 8.19 0.03
C TRP A 7 13.13 8.99 -0.11
N GLN A 8 13.21 10.32 -0.07
CA GLN A 8 12.05 11.21 -0.15
C GLN A 8 11.35 11.10 -1.50
N LYS A 9 12.09 10.79 -2.58
CA LYS A 9 11.51 10.52 -3.90
C LYS A 9 10.50 9.36 -3.92
N PHE A 10 10.56 8.46 -2.94
CA PHE A 10 9.66 7.30 -2.81
C PHE A 10 8.44 7.58 -1.94
N ILE A 11 8.38 8.74 -1.28
CA ILE A 11 7.33 9.06 -0.32
C ILE A 11 6.45 10.18 -0.88
N LYS A 12 5.13 9.99 -0.80
CA LYS A 12 4.17 11.02 -1.23
C LYS A 12 4.14 12.18 -0.24
N SER A 13 4.05 13.40 -0.77
CA SER A 13 3.80 14.60 0.04
C SER A 13 2.32 14.81 0.38
N THR A 14 1.43 14.09 -0.28
CA THR A 14 -0.01 14.07 0.00
C THR A 14 -0.41 12.81 0.75
N PRO A 15 -1.54 12.81 1.48
CA PRO A 15 -1.99 11.63 2.20
C PRO A 15 -2.15 10.41 1.30
N TYR A 16 -1.67 9.25 1.75
CA TYR A 16 -1.95 7.97 1.10
C TYR A 16 -3.44 7.67 1.17
N GLU A 17 -4.01 7.39 0.01
CA GLU A 17 -5.42 7.10 -0.21
C GLU A 17 -5.78 5.64 0.10
N LEU A 18 -7.05 5.41 0.40
CA LEU A 18 -7.60 4.06 0.48
C LEU A 18 -7.73 3.49 -0.95
N TYR A 19 -7.54 2.19 -1.13
CA TYR A 19 -7.77 1.53 -2.42
C TYR A 19 -9.03 0.67 -2.36
N ILE A 20 -10.14 1.16 -2.91
CA ILE A 20 -11.46 0.55 -2.82
C ILE A 20 -12.09 0.48 -4.22
N ASP A 21 -12.66 -0.68 -4.57
CA ASP A 21 -13.33 -0.95 -5.85
C ASP A 21 -12.51 -0.56 -7.10
N GLY A 22 -11.20 -0.81 -7.05
CA GLY A 22 -10.29 -0.56 -8.16
C GLY A 22 -9.77 0.87 -8.29
N ALA A 23 -10.08 1.77 -7.34
CA ALA A 23 -9.66 3.16 -7.35
C ALA A 23 -9.01 3.60 -6.02
N PHE A 24 -8.09 4.57 -6.11
CA PHE A 24 -7.62 5.32 -4.96
C PHE A 24 -8.66 6.39 -4.60
N VAL A 25 -9.04 6.45 -3.32
CA VAL A 25 -10.06 7.36 -2.80
C VAL A 25 -9.68 7.93 -1.42
N PRO A 26 -10.08 9.16 -1.09
CA PRO A 26 -9.97 9.66 0.28
C PRO A 26 -10.91 8.89 1.22
N SER A 27 -10.63 8.93 2.53
CA SER A 27 -11.56 8.47 3.57
C SER A 27 -12.87 9.26 3.50
N ALA A 28 -14.00 8.60 3.73
CA ALA A 28 -15.32 9.26 3.81
C ALA A 28 -15.36 10.37 4.87
N SER A 29 -14.60 10.22 5.95
CA SER A 29 -14.48 11.24 7.01
C SER A 29 -13.51 12.38 6.66
N GLY A 30 -12.64 12.17 5.67
CA GLY A 30 -11.53 13.07 5.33
C GLY A 30 -10.42 13.15 6.38
N ARG A 31 -10.52 12.41 7.50
CA ARG A 31 -9.49 12.39 8.53
C ARG A 31 -8.22 11.71 8.01
N THR A 32 -7.08 12.16 8.53
CA THR A 32 -5.77 11.60 8.25
C THR A 32 -5.01 11.38 9.55
N PHE A 33 -3.99 10.52 9.51
CA PHE A 33 -3.04 10.35 10.60
C PHE A 33 -1.60 10.40 10.08
N ASP A 34 -0.69 10.73 10.99
CA ASP A 34 0.74 10.81 10.72
C ASP A 34 1.38 9.43 10.82
N MET A 35 2.22 9.09 9.85
CA MET A 35 3.10 7.92 9.89
C MET A 35 4.45 8.36 10.44
N VAL A 36 4.80 7.81 11.61
CA VAL A 36 5.94 8.26 12.41
C VAL A 36 7.08 7.26 12.30
N ASN A 37 8.27 7.75 11.96
CA ASN A 37 9.45 6.91 11.88
C ASN A 37 9.93 6.52 13.28
N PRO A 38 9.98 5.21 13.63
CA PRO A 38 10.33 4.77 14.97
C PRO A 38 11.79 5.03 15.34
N ALA A 39 12.68 5.28 14.37
CA ALA A 39 14.09 5.53 14.63
C ALA A 39 14.39 6.93 15.17
N ASN A 40 13.55 7.93 14.85
CA ASN A 40 13.78 9.33 15.21
C ASN A 40 12.53 10.09 15.69
N GLY A 41 11.34 9.49 15.58
CA GLY A 41 10.06 10.10 15.98
C GLY A 41 9.54 11.15 15.00
N GLU A 42 10.14 11.31 13.83
CA GLU A 42 9.71 12.29 12.82
C GLU A 42 8.61 11.71 11.93
N VAL A 43 7.66 12.56 11.55
CA VAL A 43 6.63 12.19 10.57
C VAL A 43 7.27 12.11 9.19
N PHE A 44 7.10 10.97 8.50
CA PHE A 44 7.62 10.80 7.14
C PHE A 44 6.51 10.81 6.08
N ALA A 45 5.27 10.47 6.44
CA ALA A 45 4.12 10.45 5.55
C ALA A 45 2.81 10.69 6.32
N THR A 46 1.70 10.86 5.59
CA THR A 46 0.35 10.86 6.15
C THR A 46 -0.53 9.88 5.37
N ALA A 47 -1.57 9.34 5.99
CA ALA A 47 -2.54 8.46 5.33
C ALA A 47 -3.96 8.78 5.77
N TYR A 48 -4.94 8.54 4.91
CA TYR A 48 -6.35 8.67 5.27
C TYR A 48 -6.75 7.62 6.31
N GLU A 49 -7.45 8.07 7.35
CA GLU A 49 -7.99 7.21 8.39
C GLU A 49 -9.31 6.60 7.91
N GLY A 50 -9.26 5.32 7.51
CA GLY A 50 -10.44 4.58 7.08
C GLY A 50 -11.44 4.37 8.23
N GLY A 51 -12.70 4.70 7.98
CA GLY A 51 -13.80 4.54 8.94
C GLY A 51 -14.76 3.39 8.62
N THR A 52 -15.84 3.31 9.40
CA THR A 52 -16.91 2.30 9.20
C THR A 52 -17.52 2.36 7.80
N GLU A 53 -17.75 3.56 7.26
CA GLU A 53 -18.32 3.73 5.91
C GLU A 53 -17.38 3.24 4.82
N ASP A 54 -16.08 3.52 4.93
CA ASP A 54 -15.06 3.04 3.99
C ASP A 54 -14.94 1.51 4.04
N CYS A 55 -14.99 0.95 5.25
CA CYS A 55 -15.00 -0.49 5.46
C CYS A 55 -16.21 -1.15 4.79
N GLU A 56 -17.41 -0.59 4.97
CA GLU A 56 -18.64 -1.08 4.34
C GLU A 56 -18.53 -1.05 2.80
N LYS A 57 -18.03 0.05 2.22
CA LYS A 57 -17.79 0.15 0.77
C LYS A 57 -16.81 -0.92 0.29
N ALA A 58 -15.72 -1.14 1.01
CA ALA A 58 -14.72 -2.17 0.69
C ALA A 58 -15.31 -3.60 0.77
N ILE A 59 -16.11 -3.88 1.79
CA ILE A 59 -16.80 -5.17 1.96
C ILE A 59 -17.77 -5.41 0.80
N GLN A 60 -18.58 -4.41 0.44
CA GLN A 60 -19.54 -4.52 -0.67
C GLN A 60 -18.82 -4.75 -2.00
N ALA A 61 -17.73 -4.01 -2.28
CA ALA A 61 -16.91 -4.19 -3.47
C ALA A 61 -16.30 -5.60 -3.54
N ALA A 62 -15.72 -6.08 -2.44
CA ALA A 62 -15.17 -7.43 -2.35
C ALA A 62 -16.25 -8.51 -2.54
N ARG A 63 -17.43 -8.31 -1.94
CA ARG A 63 -18.58 -9.22 -2.07
C ARG A 63 -19.06 -9.30 -3.51
N LYS A 64 -19.24 -8.15 -4.17
CA LYS A 64 -19.60 -8.09 -5.59
C LYS A 64 -18.55 -8.77 -6.48
N ALA A 65 -17.27 -8.52 -6.25
CA ALA A 65 -16.19 -9.17 -6.98
C ALA A 65 -16.19 -10.71 -6.79
N PHE A 66 -16.61 -11.21 -5.62
CA PHE A 66 -16.73 -12.64 -5.35
C PHE A 66 -18.03 -13.27 -5.87
N ASP A 67 -19.15 -12.53 -6.00
CA ASP A 67 -20.39 -13.09 -6.58
C ASP A 67 -20.38 -13.02 -8.12
N GLU A 68 -20.04 -11.84 -8.63
CA GLU A 68 -20.23 -11.49 -10.04
C GLU A 68 -18.92 -11.53 -10.81
N GLY A 69 -17.81 -11.23 -10.14
CA GLY A 69 -16.50 -11.06 -10.75
C GLY A 69 -15.85 -12.35 -11.25
N PRO A 70 -14.74 -12.21 -12.00
CA PRO A 70 -14.09 -13.34 -12.65
C PRO A 70 -13.19 -14.13 -11.70
N TRP A 71 -12.63 -13.50 -10.66
CA TRP A 71 -11.66 -14.11 -9.73
C TRP A 71 -12.07 -15.48 -9.14
N PRO A 72 -13.28 -15.66 -8.59
CA PRO A 72 -13.73 -16.97 -8.08
C PRO A 72 -13.92 -18.03 -9.18
N LYS A 73 -14.17 -17.60 -10.42
CA LYS A 73 -14.43 -18.48 -11.58
C LYS A 73 -13.15 -18.82 -12.35
N MET A 74 -12.06 -18.08 -12.12
CA MET A 74 -10.75 -18.36 -12.72
C MET A 74 -10.23 -19.72 -12.29
N SER A 75 -9.56 -20.40 -13.20
CA SER A 75 -8.76 -21.59 -12.90
C SER A 75 -7.57 -21.25 -12.00
N PRO A 76 -7.00 -22.23 -11.27
CA PRO A 76 -5.76 -22.03 -10.53
C PRO A 76 -4.61 -21.47 -11.38
N ARG A 77 -4.53 -21.86 -12.66
CA ARG A 77 -3.50 -21.39 -13.58
C ARG A 77 -3.65 -19.91 -13.90
N GLU A 78 -4.86 -19.44 -14.17
CA GLU A 78 -5.12 -18.01 -14.45
C GLU A 78 -4.77 -17.14 -13.25
N ARG A 79 -5.19 -17.53 -12.03
CA ARG A 79 -4.81 -16.82 -10.80
C ARG A 79 -3.29 -16.82 -10.59
N ALA A 80 -2.61 -17.95 -10.82
CA ALA A 80 -1.16 -18.03 -10.70
C ALA A 80 -0.42 -17.14 -11.72
N THR A 81 -0.99 -16.93 -12.92
CA THR A 81 -0.44 -15.99 -13.90
C THR A 81 -0.56 -14.55 -13.41
N LEU A 82 -1.72 -14.16 -12.88
CA LEU A 82 -1.93 -12.81 -12.33
C LEU A 82 -1.02 -12.54 -11.13
N LEU A 83 -0.92 -13.48 -10.19
CA LEU A 83 -0.06 -13.36 -9.01
C LEU A 83 1.43 -13.26 -9.38
N ARG A 84 1.87 -14.01 -10.40
CA ARG A 84 3.24 -13.88 -10.92
C ARG A 84 3.51 -12.50 -11.50
N LYS A 85 2.59 -11.99 -12.30
CA LYS A 85 2.69 -10.62 -12.84
C LYS A 85 2.76 -9.58 -11.71
N ALA A 86 1.96 -9.72 -10.66
CA ALA A 86 2.03 -8.84 -9.50
C ALA A 86 3.40 -8.91 -8.80
N GLY A 87 3.95 -10.12 -8.64
CA GLY A 87 5.31 -10.31 -8.12
C GLY A 87 6.39 -9.65 -8.98
N ASP A 88 6.29 -9.76 -10.31
CA ASP A 88 7.21 -9.09 -11.24
C ASP A 88 7.14 -7.57 -11.11
N GLU A 89 5.95 -6.99 -10.89
CA GLU A 89 5.81 -5.55 -10.63
C GLU A 89 6.41 -5.16 -9.27
N PHE A 90 6.13 -5.93 -8.20
CA PHE A 90 6.73 -5.68 -6.89
C PHE A 90 8.27 -5.74 -6.92
N ALA A 91 8.85 -6.67 -7.67
CA ALA A 91 10.30 -6.78 -7.81
C ALA A 91 10.93 -5.52 -8.43
N LYS A 92 10.22 -4.82 -9.33
CA LYS A 92 10.68 -3.54 -9.92
C LYS A 92 10.64 -2.40 -8.90
N MET A 93 9.71 -2.46 -7.94
CA MET A 93 9.50 -1.45 -6.90
C MET A 93 10.22 -1.77 -5.57
N LYS A 94 11.11 -2.77 -5.55
CA LYS A 94 11.73 -3.27 -4.31
C LYS A 94 12.39 -2.20 -3.44
N GLU A 95 13.01 -1.17 -4.03
CA GLU A 95 13.65 -0.09 -3.27
C GLU A 95 12.61 0.79 -2.57
N GLU A 96 11.50 1.10 -3.24
CA GLU A 96 10.38 1.86 -2.66
C GLU A 96 9.77 1.11 -1.47
N PHE A 97 9.51 -0.20 -1.63
CA PHE A 97 9.02 -1.03 -0.53
C PHE A 97 10.02 -1.14 0.62
N ALA A 98 11.31 -1.29 0.33
CA ALA A 98 12.35 -1.37 1.35
C ALA A 98 12.47 -0.06 2.15
N VAL A 99 12.33 1.09 1.49
CA VAL A 99 12.28 2.41 2.14
C VAL A 99 11.03 2.52 3.02
N ALA A 100 9.85 2.19 2.50
CA ALA A 100 8.60 2.26 3.27
C ALA A 100 8.66 1.38 4.53
N GLU A 101 9.09 0.12 4.42
CA GLU A 101 9.22 -0.81 5.54
C GLU A 101 10.27 -0.35 6.56
N THR A 102 11.36 0.26 6.10
CA THR A 102 12.40 0.82 6.98
C THR A 102 11.86 2.00 7.77
N LEU A 103 11.14 2.91 7.11
CA LEU A 103 10.61 4.12 7.74
C LEU A 103 9.42 3.84 8.65
N ASP A 104 8.55 2.89 8.31
CA ASP A 104 7.33 2.60 9.07
C ASP A 104 7.60 1.63 10.23
N CYS A 105 8.33 0.54 9.96
CA CYS A 105 8.55 -0.55 10.91
C CYS A 105 9.92 -0.51 11.60
N GLY A 106 10.85 0.36 11.17
CA GLY A 106 12.21 0.43 11.70
C GLY A 106 13.11 -0.73 11.29
N LYS A 107 12.72 -1.50 10.27
CA LYS A 107 13.51 -2.63 9.77
C LYS A 107 14.80 -2.12 9.11
N GLN A 108 15.89 -2.88 9.20
CA GLN A 108 17.11 -2.50 8.47
C GLN A 108 16.86 -2.54 6.96
N TYR A 109 17.21 -1.47 6.24
CA TYR A 109 17.01 -1.36 4.79
C TYR A 109 17.53 -2.58 4.02
N MET A 110 18.74 -3.06 4.35
CA MET A 110 19.33 -4.23 3.70
C MET A 110 18.57 -5.54 3.93
N SER A 111 17.76 -5.61 4.99
CA SER A 111 16.87 -6.76 5.27
C SER A 111 15.46 -6.58 4.71
N ALA A 112 15.10 -5.38 4.27
CA ALA A 112 13.83 -5.07 3.64
C ALA A 112 13.91 -5.12 2.09
N LEU A 113 15.11 -4.98 1.54
CA LEU A 113 15.43 -5.08 0.11
C LEU A 113 15.53 -6.53 -0.40
#